data_AF-A0A7C3X113-F1
#
_entry.id   AF-A0A7C3X113-F1
#
_cell.length_a   1.000
_cell.length_b   1.000
_cell.length_c   1.000
_cell.angle_alpha   90.00
_cell.angle_beta   90.00
_cell.angle_gamma   90.00
#
_symmetry.space_group_name_H-M   'P 1'
#
loop_
_entity.id
_entity.type
_entity.pdbx_description
1 polymer ?
#
loop_
_entity_poly.entity_id
_entity_poly.type
_entity_poly.pdbx_seq_one_letter_code
_entity_poly.pdbx_strand_id
1 'polypeptide(L)'
;MLLKHPTRTQLITYAEALVDGRGPIFSGIARHLTQCPQCSAEVEAICSSLRFLNSAPKIEPPKELALEILKRAREQKKKMEQNTLPVKKHSRVLVTVCVSIWLMTAYILFGVSYNPTLFDNTTGKMSITVQMASPKMQTPVEKSMEKDVWHEIELLGSALSPVFRNNTGYFSRQLRSVSIIDRELESAQTALRKNPNCPRANEILQKGVRQKAELLRQIYLERVL
;
A
#
# COMPACT_ATOMS: atom_id res chain seq x y z
N MET A 1 25.01 -23.49 -10.00
CA MET A 1 24.73 -22.11 -9.56
C MET A 1 24.80 -22.08 -8.05
N LEU A 2 25.82 -21.44 -7.48
CA LEU A 2 25.96 -21.25 -6.03
C LEU A 2 24.85 -20.31 -5.57
N LEU A 3 23.79 -20.86 -4.97
CA LEU A 3 22.76 -20.07 -4.31
C LEU A 3 23.43 -19.35 -3.13
N LYS A 4 23.45 -18.02 -3.18
CA LYS A 4 23.92 -17.18 -2.08
C LYS A 4 23.22 -17.60 -0.78
N HIS A 5 23.98 -17.89 0.26
CA HIS A 5 23.43 -18.26 1.56
C HIS A 5 22.54 -17.12 2.12
N PRO A 6 21.38 -17.44 2.72
CA PRO A 6 20.56 -16.46 3.42
C PRO A 6 21.34 -15.77 4.53
N THR A 7 21.03 -14.51 4.78
CA THR A 7 21.64 -13.79 5.91
C THR A 7 21.15 -14.36 7.23
N ARG A 8 21.96 -14.31 8.29
CA ARG A 8 21.60 -14.81 9.63
C ARG A 8 20.28 -14.22 10.15
N THR A 9 20.00 -12.95 9.90
CA THR A 9 18.72 -12.30 10.26
C THR A 9 17.52 -12.96 9.58
N GLN A 10 17.64 -13.31 8.29
CA GLN A 10 16.60 -14.04 7.56
C GLN A 10 16.35 -15.45 8.13
N LEU A 11 17.42 -16.15 8.55
CA LEU A 11 17.29 -17.47 9.19
C LEU A 11 16.59 -17.36 10.56
N ILE A 12 16.90 -16.31 11.34
CA ILE A 12 16.23 -16.03 12.62
C ILE A 12 14.74 -15.74 12.40
N THR A 13 14.40 -14.81 11.51
CA THR A 13 13.00 -14.48 11.21
C THR A 13 12.21 -15.70 10.70
N TYR A 14 12.87 -16.56 9.91
CA TYR A 14 12.25 -17.80 9.45
C TYR A 14 12.04 -18.80 10.61
N ALA A 15 13.01 -18.95 11.51
CA ALA A 15 12.90 -19.80 12.69
C ALA A 15 11.81 -19.31 13.67
N GLU A 16 11.71 -17.99 13.89
CA GLU A 16 10.64 -17.37 14.69
C GLU A 16 9.25 -17.71 14.11
N ALA A 17 9.07 -17.54 12.80
CA ALA A 17 7.81 -17.87 12.13
C ALA A 17 7.45 -19.37 12.25
N LEU A 18 8.44 -20.27 12.26
CA LEU A 18 8.24 -21.70 12.48
C LEU A 18 7.84 -22.04 13.91
N VAL A 19 8.43 -21.38 14.92
CA VAL A 19 8.17 -21.67 16.33
C VAL A 19 6.85 -21.05 16.80
N ASP A 20 6.56 -19.81 16.40
CA ASP A 20 5.35 -19.10 16.82
C ASP A 20 4.09 -19.56 16.05
N GLY A 21 4.27 -20.27 14.92
CA GLY A 21 3.19 -20.67 14.02
C GLY A 21 2.42 -19.49 13.42
N ARG A 22 2.99 -18.28 13.52
CA ARG A 22 2.40 -17.01 13.10
C ARG A 22 3.40 -16.26 12.24
N GLY A 23 3.10 -16.15 10.94
CA GLY A 23 3.90 -15.36 10.01
C GLY A 23 3.96 -15.96 8.61
N PRO A 24 4.32 -15.17 7.60
CA PRO A 24 4.51 -15.69 6.24
C PRO A 24 5.76 -16.58 6.19
N ILE A 25 5.58 -17.83 5.78
CA ILE A 25 6.70 -18.76 5.52
C ILE A 25 7.29 -18.42 4.14
N PHE A 26 8.53 -17.94 4.11
CA PHE A 26 9.22 -17.60 2.87
C PHE A 26 9.65 -18.86 2.11
N SER A 27 8.91 -19.22 1.06
CA SER A 27 9.14 -20.42 0.24
C SER A 27 10.56 -20.53 -0.34
N GLY A 28 11.19 -19.40 -0.66
CA GLY A 28 12.57 -19.36 -1.14
C GLY A 28 13.58 -19.85 -0.11
N ILE A 29 13.40 -19.48 1.16
CA ILE A 29 14.26 -19.94 2.26
C ILE A 29 13.99 -21.41 2.54
N ALA A 30 12.71 -21.82 2.59
CA ALA A 30 12.35 -23.23 2.77
C ALA A 30 13.03 -24.13 1.73
N ARG A 31 13.01 -23.74 0.44
CA ARG A 31 13.71 -24.45 -0.62
C ARG A 31 15.23 -24.51 -0.39
N HIS A 32 15.85 -23.40 0.01
CA HIS A 32 17.29 -23.38 0.31
C HIS A 32 17.63 -24.34 1.46
N LEU A 33 16.84 -24.38 2.53
CA LEU A 33 17.08 -25.26 3.68
C LEU A 33 17.02 -26.74 3.30
N THR A 34 16.18 -27.13 2.33
CA THR A 34 16.18 -28.52 1.82
C THR A 34 17.44 -28.89 1.02
N GLN A 35 18.16 -27.89 0.52
CA GLN A 35 19.34 -28.07 -0.32
C GLN A 35 20.65 -27.85 0.43
N CYS A 36 20.64 -27.12 1.55
CA CYS A 36 21.82 -26.74 2.30
C CYS A 36 21.75 -27.25 3.76
N PRO A 37 22.50 -28.31 4.11
CA PRO A 37 22.45 -28.90 5.45
C PRO A 37 23.03 -27.99 6.55
N GLN A 38 23.94 -27.07 6.19
CA GLN A 38 24.50 -26.12 7.14
C GLN A 38 23.44 -25.12 7.62
N CYS A 39 22.72 -24.49 6.69
CA CYS A 39 21.66 -23.55 7.03
C CYS A 39 20.48 -24.25 7.72
N SER A 40 20.17 -25.50 7.38
CA SER A 40 19.13 -26.25 8.11
C SER A 40 19.52 -26.53 9.56
N ALA A 41 20.78 -26.92 9.82
CA ALA A 41 21.28 -27.12 11.17
C ALA A 41 21.27 -25.82 11.98
N GLU A 42 21.63 -24.69 11.37
CA GLU A 42 21.53 -23.37 12.02
C GLU A 42 20.09 -23.01 12.39
N VAL A 43 19.13 -23.19 11.48
CA VAL A 43 17.71 -22.93 11.75
C VAL A 43 17.18 -23.84 12.86
N GLU A 44 17.59 -25.12 12.87
CA GLU A 44 17.19 -26.06 13.92
C GLU A 44 17.74 -25.66 15.29
N ALA A 45 18.99 -25.22 15.37
CA ALA A 45 19.59 -24.69 16.59
C ALA A 45 18.88 -23.41 17.09
N ILE A 46 18.49 -22.52 16.18
CA ILE A 46 17.69 -21.34 16.54
C ILE A 46 16.31 -21.80 17.05
N CYS A 47 15.64 -22.71 16.35
CA CYS A 47 14.34 -23.24 16.77
C CYS A 47 14.39 -23.90 18.14
N SER A 48 15.44 -24.67 18.45
CA SER A 48 15.58 -25.32 19.76
C SER A 48 15.76 -24.31 20.88
N SER A 49 16.58 -23.27 20.68
CA SER A 49 16.73 -22.17 21.65
C SER A 49 15.43 -21.39 21.86
N LEU A 50 14.68 -21.09 20.80
CA LEU A 50 13.38 -20.41 20.89
C LEU A 50 12.34 -21.28 21.61
N ARG A 51 12.31 -22.59 21.33
CA ARG A 51 11.42 -23.54 22.04
C ARG A 51 11.77 -23.63 23.53
N PHE A 52 13.05 -23.61 23.87
CA PHE A 52 13.49 -23.58 25.27
C PHE A 52 12.99 -22.31 25.96
N LEU A 53 13.13 -21.14 25.33
CA LEU A 53 12.59 -19.88 25.86
C LEU A 53 11.06 -19.91 25.98
N ASN A 54 10.36 -20.46 24.99
CA ASN A 54 8.90 -20.59 25.02
C ASN A 54 8.39 -21.62 26.05
N SER A 55 9.24 -22.55 26.50
CA SER A 55 8.91 -23.51 27.55
C SER A 55 9.01 -22.91 28.96
N ALA A 56 9.59 -21.72 29.10
CA ALA A 56 9.64 -21.03 30.38
C ALA A 56 8.21 -20.76 30.88
N PRO A 57 7.95 -20.96 32.19
CA PRO A 57 6.62 -20.69 32.74
C PRO A 57 6.25 -19.23 32.49
N LYS A 58 5.01 -18.99 32.06
CA LYS A 58 4.48 -17.64 31.90
C LYS A 58 4.40 -16.99 33.28
N ILE A 59 5.40 -16.16 33.59
CA ILE A 59 5.38 -15.33 34.79
C ILE A 59 4.33 -14.24 34.53
N GLU A 60 3.19 -14.34 35.21
CA GLU A 60 2.23 -13.24 35.21
C GLU A 60 2.87 -12.04 35.91
N PRO A 61 2.99 -10.88 35.24
CA PRO A 61 3.52 -9.70 35.89
C PRO A 61 2.57 -9.30 37.03
N PRO A 62 3.09 -8.79 38.16
CA PRO A 62 2.24 -8.30 39.24
C PRO A 62 1.29 -7.24 38.70
N LYS A 63 0.00 -7.35 39.06
CA LYS A 63 -1.07 -6.47 38.56
C LYS A 63 -0.75 -4.99 38.76
N GLU A 64 -0.06 -4.66 39.85
CA GLU A 64 0.39 -3.31 40.17
C GLU A 64 1.34 -2.74 39.12
N LEU A 65 2.31 -3.54 38.65
CA LEU A 65 3.27 -3.12 37.63
C LEU A 65 2.59 -2.95 36.26
N ALA A 66 1.65 -3.83 35.93
CA ALA A 66 0.85 -3.67 34.71
C ALA A 66 0.03 -2.37 34.74
N LEU A 67 -0.60 -2.05 35.89
CA LEU A 67 -1.34 -0.81 36.08
C LEU A 67 -0.40 0.42 36.03
N GLU A 68 0.79 0.33 36.60
CA GLU A 68 1.77 1.41 36.56
C GLU A 68 2.27 1.68 35.14
N ILE A 69 2.59 0.63 34.37
CA ILE A 69 2.98 0.75 32.96
C ILE A 69 1.85 1.38 32.15
N LEU A 70 0.60 0.93 32.35
CA LEU A 70 -0.56 1.50 31.67
C LEU A 70 -0.79 2.97 32.05
N LYS A 71 -0.59 3.34 33.32
CA LYS A 71 -0.67 4.72 33.79
C LYS A 71 0.39 5.59 33.12
N ARG A 72 1.66 5.15 33.14
CA ARG A 72 2.77 5.87 32.48
C ARG A 72 2.58 5.98 30.98
N ALA A 73 2.08 4.93 30.31
CA ALA A 73 1.78 4.97 28.88
C ALA A 73 0.67 5.99 28.56
N ARG A 74 -0.37 6.09 29.38
CA ARG A 74 -1.43 7.10 29.23
C ARG A 74 -0.91 8.51 29.48
N GLU A 75 -0.08 8.70 30.48
CA GLU A 75 0.56 10.00 30.75
C GLU A 75 1.48 10.43 29.60
N GLN A 76 2.27 9.52 29.04
CA GLN A 76 3.08 9.79 27.85
C GLN A 76 2.21 10.14 26.65
N LYS A 77 1.10 9.42 26.43
CA LYS A 77 0.16 9.74 25.35
C LYS A 77 -0.44 11.15 25.52
N LYS A 78 -0.87 11.52 26.72
CA LYS A 78 -1.36 12.88 27.01
C LYS A 78 -0.28 13.95 26.79
N LYS A 79 0.96 13.68 27.21
CA LYS A 79 2.10 14.57 26.95
C LYS A 79 2.38 14.71 25.46
N MET A 80 2.28 13.63 24.68
CA MET A 80 2.40 13.70 23.22
C MET A 80 1.27 14.52 22.60
N GLU A 81 0.02 14.38 23.05
CA GLU A 81 -1.11 15.19 22.57
C GLU A 81 -0.98 16.68 22.95
N GLN A 82 -0.40 16.98 24.11
CA GLN A 82 -0.10 18.36 24.53
C GLN A 82 1.12 18.95 23.82
N ASN A 83 2.14 18.12 23.55
CA ASN A 83 3.38 18.52 22.88
C ASN A 83 3.29 18.42 21.36
N THR A 84 2.25 17.83 20.79
CA THR A 84 1.82 18.16 19.44
C THR A 84 1.36 19.60 19.48
N LEU A 85 2.35 20.50 19.38
CA LEU A 85 2.15 21.90 19.06
C LEU A 85 1.05 21.94 18.01
N PRO A 86 0.01 22.77 18.18
CA PRO A 86 -0.97 22.95 17.13
C PRO A 86 -0.16 23.24 15.89
N VAL A 87 -0.19 22.34 14.91
CA VAL A 87 0.49 22.52 13.63
C VAL A 87 0.01 23.88 13.18
N LYS A 88 0.87 24.90 13.34
CA LYS A 88 0.53 26.30 13.14
C LYS A 88 -0.05 26.28 11.74
N LYS A 89 -1.37 26.42 11.62
CA LYS A 89 -2.08 26.44 10.33
C LYS A 89 -1.19 27.29 9.45
N HIS A 90 -0.52 26.68 8.48
CA HIS A 90 0.52 27.37 7.70
C HIS A 90 -0.10 28.70 7.35
N SER A 91 0.52 29.79 7.84
CA SER A 91 -0.03 31.13 7.71
C SER A 91 -0.52 31.26 6.29
N ARG A 92 -1.79 31.64 6.07
CA ARG A 92 -2.37 31.71 4.73
C ARG A 92 -1.44 32.46 3.76
N VAL A 93 -0.66 33.40 4.30
CA VAL A 93 0.44 34.13 3.66
C VAL A 93 1.52 33.23 3.03
N LEU A 94 1.98 32.19 3.72
CA LEU A 94 3.03 31.30 3.23
C LEU A 94 2.52 30.41 2.09
N VAL A 95 1.25 29.99 2.16
CA VAL A 95 0.59 29.27 1.06
C VAL A 95 0.45 30.18 -0.16
N THR A 96 0.00 31.43 0.02
CA THR A 96 -0.12 32.38 -1.10
C THR A 96 1.21 32.70 -1.76
N VAL A 97 2.28 32.86 -0.97
CA VAL A 97 3.64 33.10 -1.50
C VAL A 97 4.14 31.90 -2.31
N CYS A 98 3.91 30.68 -1.82
CA CYS A 98 4.32 29.47 -2.54
C CYS A 98 3.57 29.33 -3.87
N VAL A 99 2.26 29.59 -3.89
CA VAL A 99 1.44 29.57 -5.12
C VAL A 99 1.89 30.64 -6.12
N SER A 100 2.21 31.86 -5.66
CA SER A 100 2.70 32.91 -6.56
C SER A 100 4.06 32.58 -7.18
N ILE A 101 4.96 31.95 -6.42
CA ILE A 101 6.25 31.50 -6.96
C ILE A 101 6.03 30.44 -8.05
N TRP A 102 5.16 29.46 -7.81
CA TRP A 102 4.83 28.44 -8.81
C TRP A 102 4.23 29.02 -10.09
N LEU A 103 3.31 29.99 -9.96
CA LEU A 103 2.72 30.67 -11.12
C LEU A 103 3.77 31.45 -11.92
N MET A 104 4.68 32.16 -11.25
CA MET A 104 5.77 32.87 -11.92
C MET A 104 6.71 31.92 -12.65
N THR A 105 7.08 30.79 -12.03
CA THR A 105 7.94 29.79 -12.67
C THR A 105 7.25 29.18 -13.90
N ALA A 106 5.96 28.85 -13.78
CA ALA A 106 5.16 28.33 -14.90
C ALA A 106 5.07 29.36 -16.04
N TYR A 107 4.84 30.64 -15.72
CA TYR A 107 4.79 31.71 -16.71
C TYR A 107 6.13 31.87 -17.46
N ILE A 108 7.26 31.82 -16.76
CA ILE A 108 8.59 31.90 -17.40
C ILE A 108 8.83 30.70 -18.32
N LEU A 109 8.54 29.48 -17.84
CA LEU A 109 8.72 28.26 -18.65
C LEU A 109 7.83 28.26 -19.89
N PHE A 110 6.60 28.73 -19.76
CA PHE A 110 5.64 28.79 -20.86
C PHE A 110 5.98 29.92 -21.83
N GLY A 111 6.34 31.10 -21.32
CA GLY A 111 6.71 32.25 -22.14
C GLY A 111 7.99 32.03 -22.96
N VAL A 112 9.00 31.35 -22.39
CA VAL A 112 10.22 30.99 -23.13
C VAL A 112 9.94 29.92 -24.18
N SER A 113 9.01 29.00 -23.93
CA SER A 113 8.61 27.94 -24.90
C SER A 113 7.68 28.45 -26.01
N TYR A 114 7.05 29.62 -25.83
CA TYR A 114 6.15 30.24 -26.81
C TYR A 114 6.87 31.21 -27.76
N ASN A 115 8.15 31.00 -28.06
CA ASN A 115 8.78 31.58 -29.24
C ASN A 115 8.53 30.65 -30.44
N PRO A 116 7.54 30.93 -31.32
CA PRO A 116 7.17 30.06 -32.43
C PRO A 116 8.19 30.05 -33.59
N THR A 117 9.36 30.69 -33.43
CA THR A 117 10.28 30.96 -34.54
C THR A 117 11.28 29.84 -34.84
N LEU A 118 11.24 28.69 -34.16
CA LEU A 118 12.26 27.63 -34.33
C LEU A 118 11.74 26.19 -34.52
N PHE A 119 10.44 25.97 -34.66
CA PHE A 119 9.89 24.60 -34.84
C PHE A 119 9.12 24.40 -36.16
N ASP A 120 9.46 25.14 -37.19
CA ASP A 120 9.22 24.68 -38.56
C ASP A 120 10.35 23.73 -38.95
N ASN A 121 9.98 22.57 -39.51
CA ASN A 121 10.84 21.54 -40.14
C ASN A 121 11.08 20.25 -39.33
N THR A 122 10.03 19.53 -38.92
CA THR A 122 10.09 18.05 -38.94
C THR A 122 8.71 17.36 -38.86
N THR A 123 7.83 17.65 -39.82
CA THR A 123 6.60 16.85 -40.03
C THR A 123 6.89 15.69 -40.99
N GLY A 124 7.59 14.67 -40.49
CA GLY A 124 7.69 13.37 -41.15
C GLY A 124 6.36 12.64 -41.07
N LYS A 125 5.57 12.70 -42.15
CA LYS A 125 4.40 11.84 -42.41
C LYS A 125 4.80 10.38 -42.24
N MET A 126 4.34 9.73 -41.18
CA MET A 126 4.28 8.26 -41.11
C MET A 126 2.82 7.85 -40.99
N SER A 127 2.20 7.58 -42.14
CA SER A 127 0.89 6.97 -42.25
C SER A 127 1.00 5.49 -41.88
N ILE A 128 0.63 5.15 -40.65
CA ILE A 128 0.41 3.75 -40.25
C ILE A 128 -1.07 3.45 -40.44
N THR A 129 -1.38 2.73 -41.51
CA THR A 129 -2.69 2.13 -41.76
C THR A 129 -2.88 0.95 -40.80
N VAL A 130 -3.64 1.16 -39.73
CA VAL A 130 -4.11 0.06 -38.86
C VAL A 130 -5.46 -0.42 -39.40
N GLN A 131 -5.44 -1.59 -40.05
CA GLN A 131 -6.64 -2.33 -40.41
C GLN A 131 -7.40 -2.73 -39.14
N MET A 132 -8.62 -2.20 -39.00
CA MET A 132 -9.60 -2.70 -38.05
C MET A 132 -10.22 -3.99 -38.60
N ALA A 133 -9.88 -5.12 -38.00
CA ALA A 133 -10.71 -6.31 -38.05
C ALA A 133 -11.57 -6.34 -36.78
N SER A 134 -12.87 -6.11 -36.95
CA SER A 134 -13.89 -6.21 -35.91
C SER A 134 -14.37 -7.66 -35.81
N PRO A 135 -14.29 -8.31 -34.63
CA PRO A 135 -15.21 -9.37 -34.27
C PRO A 135 -16.32 -8.75 -33.43
N LYS A 136 -17.50 -8.68 -34.02
CA LYS A 136 -18.77 -8.36 -33.36
C LYS A 136 -19.10 -9.53 -32.43
N MET A 137 -18.67 -9.46 -31.17
CA MET A 137 -19.08 -10.40 -30.13
C MET A 137 -19.90 -9.65 -29.09
N GLN A 138 -21.14 -10.12 -28.92
CA GLN A 138 -22.17 -9.56 -28.05
C GLN A 138 -21.64 -9.36 -26.62
N THR A 139 -21.70 -8.12 -26.14
CA THR A 139 -21.52 -7.79 -24.73
C THR A 139 -22.83 -8.03 -23.98
N PRO A 140 -22.85 -8.84 -22.91
CA PRO A 140 -23.93 -8.81 -21.95
C PRO A 140 -23.80 -7.56 -21.08
N VAL A 141 -24.96 -7.12 -20.59
CA VAL A 141 -25.32 -5.87 -19.88
C VAL A 141 -24.46 -5.49 -18.65
N GLU A 142 -23.50 -6.32 -18.24
CA GLU A 142 -22.75 -6.17 -16.98
C GLU A 142 -21.62 -5.13 -17.02
N LYS A 143 -21.16 -4.75 -18.22
CA LYS A 143 -20.02 -3.85 -18.42
C LYS A 143 -20.29 -2.37 -18.08
N SER A 144 -21.55 -1.95 -17.96
CA SER A 144 -21.90 -0.56 -17.63
C SER A 144 -21.77 -0.28 -16.13
N MET A 145 -22.28 -1.18 -15.28
CA MET A 145 -22.23 -1.03 -13.83
C MET A 145 -20.80 -0.98 -13.29
N GLU A 146 -19.87 -1.68 -13.94
CA GLU A 146 -18.46 -1.68 -13.52
C GLU A 146 -17.80 -0.30 -13.72
N LYS A 147 -18.14 0.41 -14.81
CA LYS A 147 -17.59 1.75 -15.08
C LYS A 147 -18.05 2.78 -14.05
N ASP A 148 -19.30 2.67 -13.61
CA ASP A 148 -19.86 3.60 -12.62
C ASP A 148 -19.16 3.48 -11.27
N VAL A 149 -18.85 2.25 -10.84
CA VAL A 149 -18.13 2.01 -9.58
C VAL A 149 -16.69 2.54 -9.63
N TRP A 150 -16.02 2.42 -10.77
CA TRP A 150 -14.67 2.98 -10.94
C TRP A 150 -14.67 4.52 -10.83
N HIS A 151 -15.66 5.18 -11.43
CA HIS A 151 -15.83 6.63 -11.29
C HIS A 151 -16.13 7.04 -9.85
N GLU A 152 -16.96 6.28 -9.13
CA GLU A 152 -17.25 6.54 -7.71
C GLU A 152 -15.97 6.43 -6.86
N ILE A 153 -15.14 5.42 -7.09
CA ILE A 153 -13.85 5.26 -6.39
C ILE A 153 -12.90 6.43 -6.67
N GLU A 154 -12.83 6.90 -7.91
CA GLU A 154 -11.99 8.04 -8.29
C GLU A 154 -12.46 9.35 -7.63
N LEU A 155 -13.78 9.55 -7.58
CA LEU A 155 -14.40 10.71 -6.94
C LEU A 155 -14.22 10.68 -5.41
N LEU A 156 -14.46 9.54 -4.76
CA LEU A 156 -14.23 9.37 -3.32
C LEU A 156 -12.74 9.47 -2.97
N GLY A 157 -11.88 8.87 -3.78
CA GLY A 157 -10.43 8.90 -3.60
C GLY A 157 -9.86 10.31 -3.69
N SER A 158 -10.33 11.11 -4.65
CA SER A 158 -9.91 12.52 -4.78
C SER A 158 -10.43 13.38 -3.62
N ALA A 159 -11.69 13.19 -3.19
CA ALA A 159 -12.26 13.86 -2.03
C ALA A 159 -11.52 13.51 -0.71
N LEU A 160 -11.07 12.27 -0.56
CA LEU A 160 -10.36 11.78 0.62
C LEU A 160 -8.83 11.99 0.57
N SER A 161 -8.24 12.32 -0.59
CA SER A 161 -6.81 12.59 -0.75
C SER A 161 -6.20 13.56 0.27
N PRO A 162 -6.77 14.75 0.54
CA PRO A 162 -6.25 15.66 1.56
C PRO A 162 -6.39 15.11 2.99
N VAL A 163 -7.30 14.16 3.20
CA VAL A 163 -7.55 13.49 4.49
C VAL A 163 -6.44 12.51 4.80
N PHE A 164 -6.03 11.74 3.80
CA PHE A 164 -4.97 10.75 3.94
C PHE A 164 -3.63 11.38 4.35
N ARG A 165 -3.43 12.67 4.06
CA ARG A 165 -2.23 13.41 4.48
C ARG A 165 -2.20 13.79 5.97
N ASN A 166 -3.36 13.96 6.61
CA ASN A 166 -3.46 14.40 8.01
C ASN A 166 -3.87 13.25 8.94
N ASN A 167 -3.09 12.17 8.90
CA ASN A 167 -3.49 10.87 9.42
C ASN A 167 -3.47 10.80 10.96
N THR A 168 -4.64 10.85 11.60
CA THR A 168 -4.83 10.56 13.03
C THR A 168 -4.89 9.05 13.27
N GLY A 169 -4.29 8.54 14.35
CA GLY A 169 -4.00 7.11 14.56
C GLY A 169 -5.14 6.10 14.37
N TYR A 170 -6.41 6.45 14.60
CA TYR A 170 -7.57 5.57 14.34
C TYR A 170 -7.76 5.28 12.84
N PHE A 171 -7.60 6.30 12.01
CA PHE A 171 -7.73 6.23 10.55
C PHE A 171 -6.66 5.32 9.91
N SER A 172 -5.54 5.11 10.60
CA SER A 172 -4.44 4.26 10.12
C SER A 172 -4.87 2.80 9.86
N ARG A 173 -5.86 2.29 10.60
CA ARG A 173 -6.30 0.89 10.46
C ARG A 173 -7.17 0.70 9.21
N GLN A 174 -8.14 1.58 9.01
CA GLN A 174 -9.00 1.59 7.82
C GLN A 174 -8.20 1.89 6.55
N LEU A 175 -7.20 2.78 6.65
CA LEU A 175 -6.27 3.04 5.56
C LEU A 175 -5.40 1.84 5.19
N ARG A 176 -4.94 1.07 6.18
CA ARG A 176 -4.21 -0.18 5.93
C ARG A 176 -5.08 -1.18 5.17
N SER A 177 -6.36 -1.32 5.51
CA SER A 177 -7.26 -2.19 4.73
C SER A 177 -7.42 -1.74 3.29
N VAL A 178 -7.56 -0.44 3.02
CA VAL A 178 -7.62 0.08 1.64
C VAL A 178 -6.33 -0.25 0.89
N SER A 179 -5.17 -0.06 1.51
CA SER A 179 -3.87 -0.38 0.87
C SER A 179 -3.66 -1.86 0.57
N ILE A 180 -4.24 -2.75 1.40
CA ILE A 180 -4.20 -4.21 1.15
C ILE A 180 -5.04 -4.53 -0.09
N ILE A 181 -6.25 -3.98 -0.17
CA ILE A 181 -7.13 -4.17 -1.33
C ILE A 181 -6.49 -3.63 -2.60
N ASP A 182 -5.83 -2.47 -2.54
CA ASP A 182 -5.12 -1.90 -3.70
C ASP A 182 -4.03 -2.86 -4.21
N ARG A 183 -3.25 -3.46 -3.31
CA ARG A 183 -2.23 -4.44 -3.68
C ARG A 183 -2.85 -5.70 -4.30
N GLU A 184 -3.99 -6.16 -3.80
CA GLU A 184 -4.73 -7.28 -4.39
C GLU A 184 -5.27 -6.94 -5.79
N LEU A 185 -5.82 -5.74 -5.98
CA LEU A 185 -6.31 -5.25 -7.26
C LEU A 185 -5.17 -5.14 -8.30
N GLU A 186 -4.01 -4.61 -7.92
CA GLU A 186 -2.83 -4.59 -8.79
C GLU A 186 -2.37 -6.00 -9.16
N SER A 187 -2.39 -6.93 -8.20
CA SER A 187 -2.04 -8.34 -8.47
C SER A 187 -3.03 -9.01 -9.44
N ALA A 188 -4.33 -8.72 -9.31
CA ALA A 188 -5.37 -9.23 -10.19
C ALA A 188 -5.24 -8.62 -11.61
N GLN A 189 -5.00 -7.32 -11.71
CA GLN A 189 -4.77 -6.63 -12.98
C GLN A 189 -3.52 -7.17 -13.70
N THR A 190 -2.42 -7.38 -12.99
CA THR A 190 -1.20 -7.96 -13.57
C THR A 190 -1.42 -9.41 -14.03
N ALA A 191 -2.23 -10.19 -13.32
CA ALA A 191 -2.63 -11.53 -13.76
C ALA A 191 -3.51 -11.49 -15.02
N LEU A 192 -4.46 -10.56 -15.11
CA LEU A 192 -5.31 -10.36 -16.29
C LEU A 192 -4.52 -9.87 -17.51
N ARG A 193 -3.52 -9.00 -17.32
CA ARG A 193 -2.62 -8.59 -18.42
C ARG A 193 -1.84 -9.77 -19.01
N LYS A 194 -1.45 -10.73 -18.16
CA LYS A 194 -0.77 -11.95 -18.62
C LYS A 194 -1.75 -12.94 -19.25
N ASN A 195 -2.96 -13.05 -18.69
CA ASN A 195 -3.99 -13.99 -19.11
C ASN A 195 -5.38 -13.31 -19.06
N PRO A 196 -5.88 -12.74 -20.17
CA PRO A 196 -7.10 -11.92 -20.17
C PRO A 196 -8.36 -12.71 -19.81
N ASN A 197 -8.34 -14.03 -20.04
CA ASN A 197 -9.48 -14.91 -19.80
C ASN A 197 -9.38 -15.65 -18.45
N CYS A 198 -8.59 -15.17 -17.49
CA CYS A 198 -8.50 -15.79 -16.17
C CYS A 198 -9.74 -15.47 -15.32
N PRO A 199 -10.67 -16.42 -15.09
CA PRO A 199 -11.94 -16.13 -14.41
C PRO A 199 -11.72 -15.71 -12.96
N ARG A 200 -10.75 -16.34 -12.28
CA ARG A 200 -10.39 -16.04 -10.89
C ARG A 200 -9.87 -14.62 -10.71
N ALA A 201 -9.07 -14.13 -11.65
CA ALA A 201 -8.52 -12.78 -11.55
C ALA A 201 -9.60 -11.72 -11.79
N ASN A 202 -10.55 -11.97 -12.69
CA ASN A 202 -11.73 -11.11 -12.87
C ASN A 202 -12.61 -11.07 -11.61
N GLU A 203 -12.86 -12.22 -10.97
CA GLU A 203 -13.66 -12.29 -9.74
C GLU A 203 -13.00 -11.49 -8.59
N ILE A 204 -11.69 -11.66 -8.40
CA ILE A 204 -10.93 -10.90 -7.38
C ILE A 204 -10.99 -9.41 -7.68
N LEU A 205 -10.83 -9.02 -8.96
CA LEU A 205 -10.90 -7.62 -9.36
C LEU A 205 -12.27 -7.02 -9.04
N GLN A 206 -13.35 -7.67 -9.47
CA GLN A 206 -14.71 -7.17 -9.24
C GLN A 206 -15.06 -7.08 -7.75
N LYS A 207 -14.71 -8.11 -6.97
CA LYS A 207 -14.94 -8.12 -5.53
C LYS A 207 -14.13 -7.04 -4.82
N GLY A 208 -12.85 -6.90 -5.15
CA GLY A 208 -11.96 -5.90 -4.56
C GLY A 208 -12.41 -4.47 -4.85
N VAL A 209 -12.88 -4.20 -6.08
CA VAL A 209 -13.43 -2.90 -6.49
C VAL A 209 -14.66 -2.54 -5.65
N ARG A 210 -15.61 -3.46 -5.49
CA ARG A 210 -16.81 -3.24 -4.66
C ARG A 210 -16.45 -3.00 -3.19
N GLN A 211 -15.58 -3.84 -2.62
CA GLN A 211 -15.13 -3.70 -1.22
C GLN A 211 -14.40 -2.36 -0.99
N LYS A 212 -13.59 -1.91 -1.95
CA LYS A 212 -12.91 -0.62 -1.88
C LYS A 212 -13.91 0.54 -1.88
N ALA A 213 -14.92 0.49 -2.76
CA ALA A 213 -15.96 1.52 -2.82
C ALA A 213 -16.74 1.60 -1.50
N GLU A 214 -17.16 0.46 -0.94
CA GLU A 214 -17.87 0.40 0.35
C GLU A 214 -17.04 0.96 1.50
N LEU A 215 -15.75 0.59 1.59
CA LEU A 215 -14.86 1.11 2.63
C LEU A 215 -14.63 2.62 2.50
N LEU A 216 -14.39 3.13 1.28
CA LEU A 216 -14.23 4.56 1.06
C LEU A 216 -15.51 5.33 1.42
N ARG A 217 -16.67 4.76 1.10
CA ARG A 217 -17.97 5.33 1.47
C ARG A 217 -18.18 5.35 2.98
N GLN A 218 -17.82 4.27 3.68
CA GLN A 218 -17.88 4.23 5.14
C GLN A 218 -16.96 5.29 5.77
N ILE A 219 -15.71 5.38 5.29
CA ILE A 219 -14.74 6.38 5.73
C ILE A 219 -15.25 7.81 5.50
N TYR A 220 -15.92 8.04 4.37
CA TYR A 220 -16.53 9.33 4.06
C TYR A 220 -17.68 9.65 5.02
N LEU A 221 -18.60 8.70 5.25
CA LEU A 221 -19.75 8.89 6.14
C LEU A 221 -19.34 9.10 7.59
N GLU A 222 -18.37 8.34 8.12
CA GLU A 222 -17.82 8.49 9.48
C GLU A 222 -17.20 9.88 9.74
N ARG A 223 -16.95 10.66 8.68
CA ARG A 223 -16.29 11.96 8.76
C ARG A 223 -17.22 13.14 8.50
N VAL A 224 -18.29 12.92 7.73
CA VAL A 224 -19.31 13.93 7.45
C VAL A 224 -20.29 14.06 8.60
N LEU A 225 -20.59 12.94 9.28
CA LEU A 225 -21.41 12.89 10.50
C LEU A 225 -20.58 13.28 11.73
#